data_AF-A0A9Q8WI66-F1
#
_entry.id   AF-A0A9Q8WI66-F1
#
_cell.length_a   1.000
_cell.length_b   1.000
_cell.length_c   1.000
_cell.angle_alpha   90.00
_cell.angle_beta   90.00
_cell.angle_gamma   90.00
#
_symmetry.space_group_name_H-M   'P 1'
#
loop_
_entity.id
_entity.type
_entity.pdbx_description
1 polymer ?
#
loop_
_entity_poly.entity_id
_entity_poly.type
_entity_poly.pdbx_seq_one_letter_code
_entity_poly.pdbx_strand_id
1 'polypeptide(L)'
;MATMTAGLMPIATPALLTSLKNQPHVPKHAWYFIAATTLTILNRPDEIPQVYNHVMKHGLGPDDVKPGPEEHLTILRKLREALVKASAVGGLPKTINSLMELKKVTPEHLLDEPQGANDTLSSSPTARHVDIHHTPSSKILQRGQGFWDNIYGKISRRVMSQMDRSGTEDLGLTARLMYGYILSNTNVLSPVETSYVLIAGLIPQDVNPQLKGHLKGALNGGASAEEVRAVRGIVMDICKASGMNQLGDGVPGGWGWRSEVATKALTRLLSTEESLVVGRMICFLQYSTHHDTGDEARRAIKRFRRGHNSAIDEAGSDTLSDESTAKVDWPTNAGTQVSELSYDICVPVI
;
A
#
# COMPACT_ATOMS: atom_id res chain seq x y z
N MET A 1 7.28 -43.88 18.80
CA MET A 1 6.29 -42.78 18.80
C MET A 1 6.62 -41.88 17.63
N ALA A 2 5.77 -41.79 16.62
CA ALA A 2 5.97 -40.87 15.51
C ALA A 2 5.78 -39.45 16.04
N THR A 3 6.83 -38.65 15.97
CA THR A 3 6.75 -37.19 16.10
C THR A 3 5.82 -36.69 15.00
N MET A 4 4.55 -36.44 15.35
CA MET A 4 3.67 -35.61 14.55
C MET A 4 4.42 -34.30 14.33
N THR A 5 4.91 -34.07 13.11
CA THR A 5 5.40 -32.75 12.70
C THR A 5 4.26 -31.79 12.97
N ALA A 6 4.40 -30.95 14.00
CA ALA A 6 3.42 -29.93 14.31
C ALA A 6 3.35 -29.00 13.10
N GLY A 7 2.34 -29.21 12.24
CA GLY A 7 2.08 -28.34 11.11
C GLY A 7 1.85 -26.93 11.63
N LEU A 8 2.35 -25.93 10.89
CA LEU A 8 2.07 -24.54 11.21
C LEU A 8 0.55 -24.33 11.25
N MET A 9 0.08 -23.51 12.20
CA MET A 9 -1.36 -23.24 12.30
C MET A 9 -1.87 -22.61 10.99
N PRO A 10 -3.00 -23.11 10.46
CA PRO A 10 -3.58 -22.56 9.24
C PRO A 10 -4.04 -21.12 9.42
N ILE A 11 -3.64 -20.23 8.51
CA ILE A 11 -4.12 -18.85 8.47
C ILE A 11 -5.33 -18.74 7.54
N ALA A 12 -5.23 -19.31 6.32
CA ALA A 12 -6.25 -19.21 5.28
C ALA A 12 -7.40 -20.20 5.50
N THR A 13 -8.03 -20.14 6.69
CA THR A 13 -9.16 -21.01 7.03
C THR A 13 -10.37 -20.70 6.13
N PRO A 14 -11.26 -21.68 5.85
CA PRO A 14 -12.46 -21.43 5.06
C PRO A 14 -13.33 -20.30 5.61
N ALA A 15 -13.43 -20.21 6.95
CA ALA A 15 -14.19 -19.16 7.63
C ALA A 15 -13.60 -17.77 7.37
N LEU A 16 -12.27 -17.62 7.49
CA LEU A 16 -11.59 -16.35 7.18
C LEU A 16 -11.78 -16.01 5.69
N LEU A 17 -11.49 -16.93 4.78
CA LEU A 17 -11.62 -16.65 3.34
C LEU A 17 -13.05 -16.27 2.93
N THR A 18 -14.06 -16.89 3.57
CA THR A 18 -15.48 -16.49 3.41
C THR A 18 -15.75 -15.10 3.97
N SER A 19 -15.17 -14.72 5.12
CA SER A 19 -15.35 -13.37 5.66
C SER A 19 -14.68 -12.31 4.77
N LEU A 20 -13.50 -12.60 4.22
CA LEU A 20 -12.77 -11.68 3.32
C LEU A 20 -13.58 -11.37 2.05
N LYS A 21 -14.13 -12.39 1.38
CA LYS A 21 -14.90 -12.18 0.15
C LYS A 21 -16.25 -11.50 0.38
N ASN A 22 -16.81 -11.62 1.58
CA ASN A 22 -18.10 -11.04 1.98
C ASN A 22 -17.96 -9.64 2.60
N GLN A 23 -16.73 -9.13 2.74
CA GLN A 23 -16.52 -7.82 3.33
C GLN A 23 -17.19 -6.71 2.48
N PRO A 24 -17.96 -5.79 3.08
CA PRO A 24 -18.56 -4.68 2.36
C PRO A 24 -17.51 -3.87 1.59
N HIS A 25 -17.85 -3.46 0.37
CA HIS A 25 -16.99 -2.68 -0.53
C HIS A 25 -15.69 -3.36 -0.96
N VAL A 26 -15.51 -4.66 -0.70
CA VAL A 26 -14.35 -5.37 -1.25
C VAL A 26 -14.49 -5.49 -2.77
N PRO A 27 -13.45 -5.17 -3.55
CA PRO A 27 -13.48 -5.40 -4.98
C PRO A 27 -13.51 -6.91 -5.26
N LYS A 28 -14.63 -7.39 -5.83
CA LYS A 28 -14.92 -8.82 -6.10
C LYS A 28 -13.76 -9.57 -6.75
N HIS A 29 -13.10 -8.95 -7.73
CA HIS A 29 -12.00 -9.57 -8.48
C HIS A 29 -10.61 -9.26 -7.92
N ALA A 30 -10.50 -8.85 -6.63
CA ALA A 30 -9.22 -8.49 -6.01
C ALA A 30 -8.87 -9.18 -4.69
N TRP A 31 -9.87 -9.51 -3.86
CA TRP A 31 -9.63 -9.98 -2.48
C TRP A 31 -8.67 -11.19 -2.39
N TYR A 32 -8.75 -12.10 -3.37
CA TYR A 32 -7.96 -13.34 -3.37
C TYR A 32 -6.47 -13.08 -3.64
N PHE A 33 -6.13 -12.17 -4.56
CA PHE A 33 -4.72 -11.85 -4.82
C PHE A 33 -4.16 -10.91 -3.75
N ILE A 34 -5.00 -10.10 -3.10
CA ILE A 34 -4.64 -9.34 -1.89
C ILE A 34 -4.29 -10.31 -0.76
N ALA A 35 -5.12 -11.33 -0.54
CA ALA A 35 -4.87 -12.37 0.47
C ALA A 35 -3.59 -13.15 0.19
N ALA A 36 -3.41 -13.61 -1.06
CA ALA A 36 -2.21 -14.31 -1.50
C ALA A 36 -0.93 -13.45 -1.33
N THR A 37 -1.00 -12.17 -1.69
CA THR A 37 0.11 -11.22 -1.49
C THR A 37 0.46 -11.07 0.00
N THR A 38 -0.56 -10.92 0.85
CA THR A 38 -0.39 -10.78 2.30
C THR A 38 0.29 -12.02 2.89
N LEU A 39 -0.20 -13.22 2.56
CA LEU A 39 0.39 -14.50 2.99
C LEU A 39 1.82 -14.68 2.48
N THR A 40 2.11 -14.24 1.25
CA THR A 40 3.46 -14.24 0.69
C THR A 40 4.41 -13.41 1.54
N ILE A 41 4.01 -12.18 1.92
CA ILE A 41 4.85 -11.31 2.75
C ILE A 41 5.03 -11.86 4.17
N LEU A 42 3.98 -12.47 4.72
CA LEU A 42 4.03 -13.19 6.01
C LEU A 42 4.86 -14.49 5.93
N ASN A 43 5.45 -14.81 4.77
CA ASN A 43 6.25 -16.00 4.53
C ASN A 43 5.45 -17.30 4.74
N ARG A 44 4.19 -17.31 4.30
CA ARG A 44 3.28 -18.45 4.30
C ARG A 44 2.86 -18.84 2.88
N PRO A 45 3.81 -19.23 2.01
CA PRO A 45 3.52 -19.67 0.65
C PRO A 45 2.66 -20.94 0.63
N ASP A 46 2.74 -21.75 1.68
CA ASP A 46 1.99 -22.99 1.89
C ASP A 46 0.47 -22.80 2.02
N GLU A 47 0.01 -21.55 2.23
CA GLU A 47 -1.40 -21.17 2.35
C GLU A 47 -2.00 -20.66 1.01
N ILE A 48 -1.16 -20.43 -0.02
CA ILE A 48 -1.59 -19.92 -1.33
C ILE A 48 -2.54 -20.90 -2.04
N PRO A 49 -2.29 -22.22 -2.03
CA PRO A 49 -3.22 -23.19 -2.60
C PRO A 49 -4.64 -23.13 -2.03
N GLN A 50 -4.77 -22.85 -0.73
CA GLN A 50 -6.02 -22.80 0.01
C GLN A 50 -6.86 -21.60 -0.45
N VAL A 51 -6.22 -20.44 -0.65
CA VAL A 51 -6.88 -19.25 -1.22
C VAL A 51 -7.44 -19.55 -2.60
N TYR A 52 -6.61 -20.10 -3.49
CA TYR A 52 -7.02 -20.44 -4.86
C TYR A 52 -8.16 -21.48 -4.88
N ASN A 53 -8.01 -22.58 -4.13
CA ASN A 53 -9.03 -23.63 -4.06
C ASN A 53 -10.34 -23.11 -3.47
N HIS A 54 -10.29 -22.17 -2.53
CA HIS A 54 -11.49 -21.52 -1.99
C HIS A 54 -12.23 -20.75 -3.07
N VAL A 55 -11.53 -19.96 -3.89
CA VAL A 55 -12.14 -19.23 -5.02
C VAL A 55 -12.77 -20.21 -6.01
N MET A 56 -12.10 -21.31 -6.34
CA MET A 56 -12.62 -22.31 -7.28
C MET A 56 -13.88 -23.00 -6.75
N LYS A 57 -13.97 -23.20 -5.43
CA LYS A 57 -15.10 -23.91 -4.79
C LYS A 57 -16.28 -23.00 -4.47
N HIS A 58 -16.01 -21.77 -4.04
CA HIS A 58 -16.98 -20.84 -3.44
C HIS A 58 -17.09 -19.51 -4.22
N GLY A 59 -16.47 -19.40 -5.38
CA GLY A 59 -16.56 -18.20 -6.20
C GLY A 59 -15.85 -16.98 -5.64
N LEU A 60 -16.04 -15.86 -6.33
CA LEU A 60 -15.42 -14.58 -6.00
C LEU A 60 -16.26 -13.68 -5.09
N GLY A 61 -17.57 -13.96 -4.96
CA GLY A 61 -18.52 -13.10 -4.25
C GLY A 61 -19.44 -13.87 -3.30
N PRO A 62 -20.41 -13.18 -2.68
CA PRO A 62 -21.33 -13.77 -1.70
C PRO A 62 -22.29 -14.80 -2.30
N ASP A 63 -22.55 -14.73 -3.60
CA ASP A 63 -23.50 -15.61 -4.29
C ASP A 63 -22.97 -17.04 -4.55
N ASP A 64 -21.74 -17.33 -4.12
CA ASP A 64 -21.07 -18.64 -4.28
C ASP A 64 -21.00 -19.17 -5.73
N VAL A 65 -21.09 -18.28 -6.72
CA VAL A 65 -21.00 -18.63 -8.14
C VAL A 65 -19.58 -19.05 -8.49
N LYS A 66 -19.41 -20.33 -8.85
CA LYS A 66 -18.11 -20.90 -9.23
C LYS A 66 -17.58 -20.26 -10.51
N PRO A 67 -16.27 -20.04 -10.62
CA PRO A 67 -15.68 -19.48 -11.83
C PRO A 67 -15.84 -20.41 -13.04
N GLY A 68 -16.20 -19.83 -14.19
CA GLY A 68 -16.13 -20.52 -15.48
C GLY A 68 -14.68 -20.62 -16.00
N PRO A 69 -14.43 -21.35 -17.11
CA PRO A 69 -13.08 -21.59 -17.64
C PRO A 69 -12.28 -20.30 -17.92
N GLU A 70 -12.89 -19.29 -18.53
CA GLU A 70 -12.22 -18.00 -18.82
C GLU A 70 -11.90 -17.19 -17.54
N GLU A 71 -12.81 -17.23 -16.57
CA GLU A 71 -12.61 -16.55 -15.28
C GLU A 71 -11.53 -17.26 -14.45
N HIS A 72 -11.43 -18.59 -14.57
CA HIS A 72 -10.38 -19.39 -13.94
C HIS A 72 -8.99 -18.98 -14.42
N LEU A 73 -8.77 -18.92 -15.73
CA LEU A 73 -7.49 -18.46 -16.29
C LEU A 73 -7.18 -17.01 -15.85
N THR A 74 -8.19 -16.14 -15.82
CA THR A 74 -8.06 -14.76 -15.36
C THR A 74 -7.64 -14.68 -13.89
N ILE A 75 -8.26 -15.45 -13.00
CA ILE A 75 -7.91 -15.52 -11.57
C ILE A 75 -6.46 -15.95 -11.38
N LEU A 76 -6.02 -17.01 -12.08
CA LEU A 76 -4.64 -17.50 -12.03
C LEU A 76 -3.64 -16.46 -12.49
N ARG A 77 -3.92 -15.77 -13.61
CA ARG A 77 -3.06 -14.70 -14.13
C ARG A 77 -2.95 -13.53 -13.16
N LYS A 78 -4.06 -13.13 -12.53
CA LYS A 78 -4.07 -12.05 -11.53
C LYS A 78 -3.34 -12.46 -10.24
N LEU A 79 -3.45 -13.71 -9.80
CA LEU A 79 -2.64 -14.25 -8.71
C LEU A 79 -1.15 -14.19 -9.04
N ARG A 80 -0.73 -14.74 -10.18
CA ARG A 80 0.68 -14.72 -10.61
C ARG A 80 1.22 -13.30 -10.69
N GLU A 81 0.47 -12.40 -11.33
CA GLU A 81 0.88 -11.02 -11.49
C GLU A 81 1.01 -10.29 -10.16
N ALA A 82 0.06 -10.49 -9.23
CA ALA A 82 0.14 -9.90 -7.89
C ALA A 82 1.38 -10.38 -7.14
N LEU A 83 1.68 -11.68 -7.19
CA LEU A 83 2.85 -12.27 -6.54
C LEU A 83 4.17 -11.77 -7.13
N VAL A 84 4.25 -11.59 -8.45
CA VAL A 84 5.39 -10.96 -9.12
C VAL A 84 5.52 -9.50 -8.70
N LYS A 85 4.44 -8.71 -8.71
CA LYS A 85 4.49 -7.30 -8.28
C LYS A 85 4.84 -7.14 -6.80
N ALA A 86 4.43 -8.09 -5.96
CA ALA A 86 4.79 -8.10 -4.54
C ALA A 86 6.31 -8.19 -4.31
N SER A 87 7.09 -8.72 -5.26
CA SER A 87 8.55 -8.79 -5.13
C SER A 87 9.21 -7.42 -4.98
N ALA A 88 8.57 -6.35 -5.48
CA ALA A 88 9.07 -4.98 -5.35
C ALA A 88 9.15 -4.50 -3.90
N VAL A 89 8.38 -5.10 -2.98
CA VAL A 89 8.37 -4.76 -1.54
C VAL A 89 8.63 -5.96 -0.64
N GLY A 90 8.50 -7.19 -1.15
CA GLY A 90 8.69 -8.43 -0.39
C GLY A 90 9.92 -9.26 -0.76
N GLY A 91 10.61 -8.88 -1.85
CA GLY A 91 11.76 -9.60 -2.38
C GLY A 91 11.39 -10.85 -3.19
N LEU A 92 12.29 -11.25 -4.09
CA LEU A 92 12.13 -12.42 -4.96
C LEU A 92 12.00 -13.76 -4.20
N PRO A 93 12.72 -14.04 -3.10
CA PRO A 93 12.65 -15.36 -2.46
C PRO A 93 11.23 -15.76 -2.02
N LYS A 94 10.48 -14.84 -1.39
CA LYS A 94 9.09 -15.09 -0.98
C LYS A 94 8.16 -15.26 -2.18
N THR A 95 8.37 -14.44 -3.22
CA THR A 95 7.64 -14.55 -4.49
C THR A 95 7.87 -15.91 -5.18
N ILE A 96 9.12 -16.37 -5.26
CA ILE A 96 9.48 -17.66 -5.86
C ILE A 96 8.75 -18.80 -5.14
N ASN A 97 8.87 -18.88 -3.81
CA ASN A 97 8.20 -19.93 -3.03
C ASN A 97 6.68 -19.91 -3.25
N SER A 98 6.06 -18.73 -3.25
CA SER A 98 4.61 -18.59 -3.40
C SER A 98 4.12 -18.96 -4.80
N LEU A 99 4.86 -18.59 -5.84
CA LEU A 99 4.55 -19.00 -7.22
C LEU A 99 4.74 -20.51 -7.42
N MET A 100 5.73 -21.12 -6.76
CA MET A 100 5.93 -22.57 -6.80
C MET A 100 4.78 -23.32 -6.10
N GLU A 101 4.30 -22.84 -4.95
CA GLU A 101 3.11 -23.43 -4.30
C GLU A 101 1.85 -23.26 -5.15
N LEU A 102 1.64 -22.08 -5.76
CA LEU A 102 0.51 -21.86 -6.67
C LEU A 102 0.58 -22.80 -7.90
N LYS A 103 1.77 -23.05 -8.45
CA LYS A 103 1.96 -23.97 -9.59
C LYS A 103 1.45 -25.38 -9.26
N LYS A 104 1.65 -25.88 -8.04
CA LYS A 104 1.23 -27.24 -7.64
C LYS A 104 -0.27 -27.50 -7.76
N VAL A 105 -1.10 -26.46 -7.68
CA VAL A 105 -2.56 -26.56 -7.79
C VAL A 105 -3.12 -25.93 -9.08
N THR A 106 -2.24 -25.47 -9.96
CA THR A 106 -2.62 -24.95 -11.27
C THR A 106 -2.81 -26.10 -12.25
N PRO A 107 -3.97 -26.23 -12.93
CA PRO A 107 -4.14 -27.20 -14.02
C PRO A 107 -3.17 -26.94 -15.17
N GLU A 108 -2.60 -28.00 -15.75
CA GLU A 108 -1.56 -27.93 -16.79
C GLU A 108 -1.96 -27.01 -17.96
N HIS A 109 -3.20 -27.13 -18.45
CA HIS A 109 -3.71 -26.34 -19.57
C HIS A 109 -3.91 -24.84 -19.25
N LEU A 110 -3.71 -24.42 -18.00
CA LEU A 110 -3.79 -23.03 -17.54
C LEU A 110 -2.43 -22.47 -17.11
N LEU A 111 -1.34 -23.21 -17.33
CA LEU A 111 0.01 -22.70 -17.17
C LEU A 111 0.37 -21.78 -18.34
N ASP A 112 1.04 -20.67 -18.01
CA ASP A 112 1.71 -19.85 -19.02
C ASP A 112 3.16 -20.39 -19.11
N GLU A 113 3.53 -20.99 -20.24
CA GLU A 113 4.85 -21.51 -20.53
C GLU A 113 5.79 -20.42 -21.10
N PRO A 114 7.12 -20.58 -20.90
CA PRO A 114 8.11 -19.71 -21.53
C PRO A 114 7.94 -19.69 -23.07
N GLN A 115 8.20 -18.52 -23.66
CA GLN A 115 8.15 -18.37 -25.12
C GLN A 115 9.14 -19.33 -25.79
N GLY A 116 8.67 -20.08 -26.80
CA GLY A 116 9.46 -21.11 -27.50
C GLY A 116 9.11 -22.56 -27.14
N ALA A 117 8.23 -22.81 -26.16
CA ALA A 117 7.81 -24.16 -25.77
C ALA A 117 6.75 -24.79 -26.70
N ASN A 118 5.91 -23.99 -27.38
CA ASN A 118 5.06 -24.33 -28.54
C ASN A 118 4.20 -23.09 -28.91
N ASP A 119 4.27 -22.66 -30.16
CA ASP A 119 4.18 -21.25 -30.58
C ASP A 119 2.79 -20.58 -30.64
N THR A 120 1.74 -21.07 -29.97
CA THR A 120 0.38 -20.50 -30.23
C THR A 120 -0.59 -20.28 -29.07
N LEU A 121 -0.37 -20.75 -27.82
CA LEU A 121 -1.41 -20.55 -26.78
C LEU A 121 -0.96 -20.32 -25.32
N SER A 122 0.33 -20.37 -25.01
CA SER A 122 0.79 -20.46 -23.61
C SER A 122 1.64 -19.27 -23.12
N SER A 123 1.73 -18.16 -23.86
CA SER A 123 2.56 -17.03 -23.41
C SER A 123 1.87 -16.17 -22.34
N SER A 124 2.66 -15.69 -21.37
CA SER A 124 2.17 -14.77 -20.34
C SER A 124 1.65 -13.46 -20.96
N PRO A 125 0.42 -13.00 -20.61
CA PRO A 125 -0.17 -11.76 -21.17
C PRO A 125 0.54 -10.48 -20.71
N THR A 126 1.44 -10.58 -19.73
CA THR A 126 2.22 -9.43 -19.25
C THR A 126 3.22 -8.96 -20.31
N ALA A 127 3.61 -9.82 -21.26
CA ALA A 127 4.63 -9.52 -22.26
C ALA A 127 5.98 -9.03 -21.67
N ARG A 128 6.29 -9.36 -20.40
CA ARG A 128 7.56 -8.96 -19.77
C ARG A 128 8.80 -9.49 -20.50
N HIS A 129 8.69 -10.63 -21.18
CA HIS A 129 9.77 -11.13 -22.04
C HIS A 129 10.07 -10.15 -23.20
N VAL A 130 9.04 -9.52 -23.78
CA VAL A 130 9.22 -8.47 -24.80
C VAL A 130 9.87 -7.25 -24.18
N ASP A 131 9.42 -6.84 -22.99
CA ASP A 131 10.02 -5.72 -22.27
C ASP A 131 11.52 -5.94 -22.02
N ILE A 132 11.94 -7.14 -21.64
CA ILE A 132 13.36 -7.43 -21.36
C ILE A 132 14.21 -7.50 -22.63
N HIS A 133 13.70 -8.12 -23.69
CA HIS A 133 14.53 -8.48 -24.86
C HIS A 133 14.36 -7.58 -26.08
N HIS A 134 13.24 -6.85 -26.20
CA HIS A 134 12.86 -6.18 -27.44
C HIS A 134 12.44 -4.71 -27.25
N THR A 135 11.80 -4.38 -26.13
CA THR A 135 11.37 -3.00 -25.86
C THR A 135 12.58 -2.15 -25.43
N PRO A 136 12.82 -0.97 -26.06
CA PRO A 136 13.87 -0.06 -25.59
C PRO A 136 13.65 0.34 -24.13
N SER A 137 14.70 0.22 -23.30
CA SER A 137 14.64 0.49 -21.86
C SER A 137 14.10 1.88 -21.53
N SER A 138 14.38 2.89 -22.37
CA SER A 138 13.84 4.24 -22.22
C SER A 138 12.31 4.30 -22.23
N LYS A 139 11.63 3.48 -23.05
CA LYS A 139 10.16 3.40 -23.09
C LYS A 139 9.60 2.76 -21.81
N ILE A 140 10.29 1.76 -21.29
CA ILE A 140 9.90 1.06 -20.06
C ILE A 140 10.05 1.98 -18.86
N LEU A 141 11.15 2.73 -18.80
CA LEU A 141 11.38 3.73 -17.75
C LEU A 141 10.41 4.90 -17.85
N GLN A 142 10.03 5.33 -19.07
CA GLN A 142 9.00 6.34 -19.28
C GLN A 142 7.63 5.87 -18.79
N ARG A 143 7.24 4.62 -19.10
CA ARG A 143 6.02 3.98 -18.56
C ARG A 143 6.06 3.94 -17.02
N GLY A 144 7.21 3.56 -16.46
CA GLY A 144 7.48 3.57 -15.02
C GLY A 144 7.30 4.94 -14.38
N GLN A 145 7.85 5.99 -15.00
CA GLN A 145 7.71 7.36 -14.55
C GLN A 145 6.26 7.83 -14.57
N GLY A 146 5.52 7.55 -15.66
CA GLY A 146 4.09 7.88 -15.74
C GLY A 146 3.27 7.18 -14.65
N PHE A 147 3.57 5.91 -14.37
CA PHE A 147 2.93 5.18 -13.28
C PHE A 147 3.27 5.79 -11.90
N TRP A 148 4.53 6.12 -11.66
CA TRP A 148 4.98 6.79 -10.43
C TRP A 148 4.25 8.12 -10.21
N ASP A 149 4.15 8.94 -11.25
CA ASP A 149 3.46 10.23 -11.19
C ASP A 149 1.97 10.09 -10.92
N ASN A 150 1.32 9.04 -11.44
CA ASN A 150 -0.07 8.73 -11.10
C ASN A 150 -0.25 8.37 -9.60
N ILE A 151 0.66 7.56 -9.04
CA ILE A 151 0.59 7.13 -7.64
C ILE A 151 0.82 8.30 -6.68
N TYR A 152 1.88 9.08 -6.89
CA TYR A 152 2.31 10.12 -5.95
C TYR A 152 1.77 11.52 -6.29
N GLY A 153 1.26 11.74 -7.50
CA GLY A 153 0.70 13.01 -7.93
C GLY A 153 1.64 14.19 -7.68
N LYS A 154 1.13 15.23 -7.02
CA LYS A 154 1.85 16.49 -6.78
C LYS A 154 3.17 16.33 -6.01
N ILE A 155 3.34 15.27 -5.21
CA ILE A 155 4.56 15.05 -4.43
C ILE A 155 5.58 14.13 -5.12
N SER A 156 5.28 13.62 -6.31
CA SER A 156 6.09 12.61 -7.01
C SER A 156 7.56 13.01 -7.13
N ARG A 157 7.84 14.24 -7.61
CA ARG A 157 9.19 14.79 -7.73
C ARG A 157 9.91 14.90 -6.38
N ARG A 158 9.18 15.30 -5.32
CA ARG A 158 9.77 15.47 -3.99
C ARG A 158 10.22 14.12 -3.43
N VAL A 159 9.35 13.12 -3.50
CA VAL A 159 9.64 11.77 -2.96
C VAL A 159 10.80 11.13 -3.71
N MET A 160 10.81 11.21 -5.05
CA MET A 160 11.91 10.66 -5.84
C MET A 160 13.23 11.39 -5.57
N SER A 161 13.22 12.72 -5.51
CA SER A 161 14.40 13.54 -5.20
C SER A 161 15.00 13.24 -3.81
N GLN A 162 14.16 12.88 -2.83
CA GLN A 162 14.65 12.42 -1.52
C GLN A 162 15.41 11.10 -1.62
N MET A 163 14.94 10.15 -2.44
CA MET A 163 15.65 8.89 -2.68
C MET A 163 16.94 9.11 -3.46
N ASP A 164 16.91 9.95 -4.49
CA ASP A 164 18.09 10.33 -5.30
C ASP A 164 19.19 10.97 -4.43
N ARG A 165 18.81 11.65 -3.34
CA ARG A 165 19.73 12.37 -2.43
C ARG A 165 19.90 11.68 -1.08
N SER A 166 19.64 10.38 -1.01
CA SER A 166 19.68 9.60 0.24
C SER A 166 21.10 9.30 0.74
N GLY A 167 22.13 9.77 0.05
CA GLY A 167 23.54 9.39 0.28
C GLY A 167 23.97 8.19 -0.57
N THR A 168 23.01 7.50 -1.20
CA THR A 168 23.23 6.49 -2.24
C THR A 168 22.21 6.72 -3.36
N GLU A 169 22.65 7.27 -4.50
CA GLU A 169 21.74 7.57 -5.62
C GLU A 169 21.04 6.31 -6.17
N ASP A 170 21.65 5.15 -5.94
CA ASP A 170 21.14 3.84 -6.30
C ASP A 170 19.76 3.54 -5.71
N LEU A 171 19.38 4.17 -4.59
CA LEU A 171 18.03 4.02 -4.05
C LEU A 171 16.97 4.55 -5.04
N GLY A 172 17.20 5.74 -5.58
CA GLY A 172 16.31 6.35 -6.58
C GLY A 172 16.34 5.60 -7.92
N LEU A 173 17.50 5.09 -8.32
CA LEU A 173 17.64 4.26 -9.53
C LEU A 173 16.89 2.92 -9.37
N THR A 174 17.03 2.26 -8.22
CA THR A 174 16.35 1.01 -7.88
C THR A 174 14.83 1.20 -7.89
N ALA A 175 14.32 2.31 -7.33
CA ALA A 175 12.90 2.64 -7.42
C ALA A 175 12.44 2.76 -8.88
N ARG A 176 13.17 3.46 -9.75
CA ARG A 176 12.84 3.58 -11.18
C ARG A 176 12.85 2.23 -11.90
N LEU A 177 13.78 1.33 -11.57
CA LEU A 177 13.81 -0.04 -12.10
C LEU A 177 12.56 -0.83 -11.70
N MET A 178 12.19 -0.81 -10.41
CA MET A 178 10.99 -1.50 -9.92
C MET A 178 9.71 -0.94 -10.56
N TYR A 179 9.59 0.39 -10.65
CA TYR A 179 8.43 1.00 -11.28
C TYR A 179 8.38 0.74 -12.80
N GLY A 180 9.52 0.78 -13.49
CA GLY A 180 9.60 0.50 -14.93
C GLY A 180 9.25 -0.94 -15.28
N TYR A 181 9.99 -1.91 -14.75
CA TYR A 181 9.92 -3.31 -15.20
C TYR A 181 8.88 -4.15 -14.46
N ILE A 182 8.58 -3.82 -13.20
CA ILE A 182 7.70 -4.66 -12.36
C ILE A 182 6.31 -4.05 -12.24
N LEU A 183 6.20 -2.81 -11.74
CA LEU A 183 4.92 -2.25 -11.28
C LEU A 183 4.08 -1.63 -12.39
N SER A 184 4.70 -0.92 -13.35
CA SER A 184 3.97 -0.14 -14.36
C SER A 184 3.36 -0.94 -15.50
N ASN A 185 3.64 -2.24 -15.59
CA ASN A 185 2.96 -3.11 -16.54
C ASN A 185 1.52 -3.36 -16.06
N THR A 186 0.53 -2.91 -16.82
CA THR A 186 -0.89 -3.00 -16.43
C THR A 186 -1.71 -3.88 -17.36
N ASN A 187 -1.07 -4.84 -18.06
CA ASN A 187 -1.77 -5.73 -18.98
C ASN A 187 -2.68 -6.74 -18.26
N VAL A 188 -2.38 -7.06 -16.99
CA VAL A 188 -3.15 -8.02 -16.18
C VAL A 188 -3.80 -7.36 -14.96
N LEU A 189 -3.02 -6.60 -14.17
CA LEU A 189 -3.53 -5.81 -13.06
C LEU A 189 -3.55 -4.32 -13.43
N SER A 190 -4.70 -3.69 -13.23
CA SER A 190 -4.86 -2.24 -13.38
C SER A 190 -3.95 -1.44 -12.43
N PRO A 191 -3.80 -0.12 -12.63
CA PRO A 191 -3.09 0.75 -11.69
C PRO A 191 -3.64 0.69 -10.25
N VAL A 192 -4.96 0.61 -10.10
CA VAL A 192 -5.62 0.50 -8.79
C VAL A 192 -5.30 -0.84 -8.13
N GLU A 193 -5.45 -1.95 -8.86
CA GLU A 193 -5.15 -3.28 -8.33
C GLU A 193 -3.68 -3.45 -7.97
N THR A 194 -2.78 -2.83 -8.74
CA THR A 194 -1.36 -2.75 -8.39
C THR A 194 -1.15 -2.01 -7.08
N SER A 195 -1.91 -0.94 -6.83
CA SER A 195 -1.86 -0.25 -5.52
C SER A 195 -2.39 -1.15 -4.40
N TYR A 196 -3.41 -1.97 -4.66
CA TYR A 196 -3.89 -2.97 -3.68
C TYR A 196 -2.83 -4.01 -3.34
N VAL A 197 -2.07 -4.50 -4.33
CA VAL A 197 -0.92 -5.41 -4.08
C VAL A 197 0.11 -4.73 -3.18
N LEU A 198 0.43 -3.45 -3.43
CA LEU A 198 1.41 -2.72 -2.62
C LEU A 198 0.89 -2.46 -1.21
N ILE A 199 -0.39 -2.14 -1.04
CA ILE A 199 -1.02 -2.04 0.29
C ILE A 199 -0.92 -3.38 1.04
N ALA A 200 -1.28 -4.48 0.37
CA ALA A 200 -1.17 -5.84 0.91
C ALA A 200 0.27 -6.23 1.25
N GLY A 201 1.24 -5.73 0.50
CA GLY A 201 2.65 -6.01 0.70
C GLY A 201 3.29 -5.20 1.83
N LEU A 202 2.82 -3.97 2.07
CA LEU A 202 3.45 -3.02 2.99
C LEU A 202 2.88 -3.11 4.42
N ILE A 203 1.59 -3.41 4.59
CA ILE A 203 0.97 -3.52 5.92
C ILE A 203 1.65 -4.59 6.80
N PRO A 204 1.93 -5.82 6.33
CA PRO A 204 2.53 -6.85 7.18
C PRO A 204 3.97 -6.54 7.60
N GLN A 205 4.62 -5.57 6.96
CA GLN A 205 6.02 -5.18 7.21
C GLN A 205 6.14 -3.93 8.09
N ASP A 206 5.02 -3.35 8.54
CA ASP A 206 4.98 -2.13 9.38
C ASP A 206 5.71 -0.91 8.78
N VAL A 207 5.66 -0.76 7.45
CA VAL A 207 6.32 0.34 6.70
C VAL A 207 5.33 1.44 6.32
N ASN A 208 4.78 2.08 7.36
CA ASN A 208 3.77 3.14 7.25
C ASN A 208 4.13 4.32 6.32
N PRO A 209 5.39 4.81 6.25
CA PRO A 209 5.74 5.90 5.33
C PRO A 209 5.48 5.56 3.85
N GLN A 210 5.82 4.34 3.44
CA GLN A 210 5.61 3.84 2.09
C GLN A 210 4.12 3.56 1.84
N LEU A 211 3.45 2.94 2.83
CA LEU A 211 2.02 2.61 2.75
C LEU A 211 1.14 3.82 2.42
N LYS A 212 1.42 4.99 3.01
CA LYS A 212 0.65 6.23 2.76
C LYS A 212 0.59 6.61 1.29
N GLY A 213 1.71 6.46 0.56
CA GLY A 213 1.78 6.76 -0.87
C GLY A 213 0.83 5.87 -1.67
N HIS A 214 0.79 4.57 -1.38
CA HIS A 214 -0.04 3.61 -2.10
C HIS A 214 -1.52 3.67 -1.73
N LEU A 215 -1.86 4.04 -0.49
CA LEU A 215 -3.25 4.36 -0.12
C LEU A 215 -3.79 5.53 -0.94
N LYS A 216 -3.00 6.60 -1.09
CA LYS A 216 -3.38 7.73 -1.96
C LYS A 216 -3.34 7.34 -3.45
N GLY A 217 -2.37 6.54 -3.85
CA GLY A 217 -2.23 6.04 -5.21
C GLY A 217 -3.43 5.22 -5.68
N ALA A 218 -3.99 4.39 -4.80
CA ALA A 218 -5.23 3.66 -5.09
C ALA A 218 -6.38 4.62 -5.40
N LEU A 219 -6.56 5.68 -4.61
CA LEU A 219 -7.57 6.72 -4.86
C LEU A 219 -7.30 7.48 -6.17
N ASN A 220 -6.05 7.84 -6.44
CA ASN A 220 -5.69 8.50 -7.70
C ASN A 220 -5.95 7.61 -8.92
N GLY A 221 -5.82 6.29 -8.76
CA GLY A 221 -6.17 5.32 -9.79
C GLY A 221 -7.67 5.12 -10.00
N GLY A 222 -8.52 5.65 -9.11
CA GLY A 222 -9.98 5.58 -9.22
C GLY A 222 -10.68 4.70 -8.17
N ALA A 223 -9.96 4.17 -7.18
CA ALA A 223 -10.61 3.46 -6.06
C ALA A 223 -11.46 4.43 -5.22
N SER A 224 -12.59 3.95 -4.71
CA SER A 224 -13.31 4.66 -3.64
C SER A 224 -12.56 4.53 -2.31
N ALA A 225 -12.85 5.44 -1.39
CA ALA A 225 -12.23 5.35 -0.07
C ALA A 225 -12.76 4.15 0.73
N GLU A 226 -13.99 3.72 0.47
CA GLU A 226 -14.61 2.50 1.03
C GLU A 226 -13.87 1.26 0.55
N GLU A 227 -13.53 1.17 -0.74
CA GLU A 227 -12.72 0.08 -1.29
C GLU A 227 -11.33 0.04 -0.65
N VAL A 228 -10.65 1.18 -0.53
CA VAL A 228 -9.32 1.25 0.11
C VAL A 228 -9.38 0.82 1.58
N ARG A 229 -10.45 1.20 2.31
CA ARG A 229 -10.67 0.73 3.68
C ARG A 229 -10.90 -0.78 3.74
N ALA A 230 -11.70 -1.33 2.83
CA ALA A 230 -11.97 -2.77 2.76
C ALA A 230 -10.69 -3.57 2.47
N VAL A 231 -9.89 -3.14 1.48
CA VAL A 231 -8.60 -3.74 1.17
C VAL A 231 -7.67 -3.73 2.37
N ARG A 232 -7.53 -2.60 3.07
CA ARG A 232 -6.75 -2.53 4.32
C ARG A 232 -7.29 -3.49 5.38
N GLY A 233 -8.62 -3.57 5.53
CA GLY A 233 -9.29 -4.46 6.47
C GLY A 233 -8.92 -5.93 6.27
N ILE A 234 -9.07 -6.44 5.04
CA ILE A 234 -8.66 -7.82 4.68
C ILE A 234 -7.22 -8.10 5.08
N VAL A 235 -6.30 -7.20 4.74
CA VAL A 235 -4.87 -7.40 5.01
C VAL A 235 -4.62 -7.44 6.52
N MET A 236 -5.25 -6.55 7.29
CA MET A 236 -5.15 -6.55 8.74
C MET A 236 -5.74 -7.81 9.38
N ASP A 237 -6.85 -8.33 8.86
CA ASP A 237 -7.49 -9.52 9.41
C ASP A 237 -6.64 -10.78 9.18
N ILE A 238 -6.01 -10.90 8.01
CA ILE A 238 -5.01 -11.95 7.74
C ILE A 238 -3.80 -11.81 8.67
N CYS A 239 -3.26 -10.59 8.84
CA CYS A 239 -2.14 -10.35 9.74
C CYS A 239 -2.49 -10.76 11.18
N LYS A 240 -3.67 -10.39 11.69
CA LYS A 240 -4.13 -10.80 13.02
C LYS A 240 -4.31 -12.32 13.13
N ALA A 241 -4.86 -12.96 12.10
CA ALA A 241 -4.98 -14.41 12.04
C ALA A 241 -3.61 -15.11 12.03
N SER A 242 -2.57 -14.45 11.52
CA SER A 242 -1.16 -14.90 11.63
C SER A 242 -0.50 -14.63 12.99
N GLY A 243 -1.24 -14.03 13.93
CA GLY A 243 -0.75 -13.68 15.25
C GLY A 243 -0.16 -12.27 15.39
N MET A 244 -0.23 -11.41 14.36
CA MET A 244 0.25 -10.03 14.48
C MET A 244 -0.66 -9.20 15.38
N ASN A 245 -0.06 -8.35 16.22
CA ASN A 245 -0.78 -7.43 17.10
C ASN A 245 -0.15 -6.02 17.10
N GLN A 246 -0.79 -5.06 17.78
CA GLN A 246 -0.15 -3.79 18.09
C GLN A 246 0.90 -4.01 19.18
N LEU A 247 2.13 -3.60 18.91
CA LEU A 247 3.23 -3.70 19.85
C LEU A 247 3.11 -2.56 20.87
N GLY A 248 3.34 -2.87 22.14
CA GLY A 248 3.34 -1.86 23.20
C GLY A 248 4.47 -0.85 23.06
N ASP A 249 4.29 0.32 23.67
CA ASP A 249 5.33 1.34 23.74
C ASP A 249 6.60 0.76 24.39
N GLY A 250 7.75 1.01 23.76
CA GLY A 250 9.04 0.51 24.25
C GLY A 250 9.36 -0.95 23.90
N VAL A 251 8.50 -1.67 23.17
CA VAL A 251 8.85 -3.01 22.66
C VAL A 251 9.90 -2.87 21.53
N PRO A 252 11.11 -3.44 21.68
CA PRO A 252 12.19 -3.25 20.72
C PRO A 252 11.92 -3.94 19.38
N GLY A 253 11.07 -4.96 19.33
CA GLY A 253 10.63 -5.65 18.13
C GLY A 253 9.62 -6.75 18.44
N GLY A 254 8.95 -7.28 17.42
CA GLY A 254 7.94 -8.32 17.59
C GLY A 254 7.20 -8.61 16.30
N TRP A 255 6.27 -9.56 16.35
CA TRP A 255 5.39 -9.89 15.25
C TRP A 255 4.15 -8.99 15.31
N GLY A 256 4.23 -7.82 14.69
CA GLY A 256 3.19 -6.81 14.87
C GLY A 256 3.53 -5.44 14.29
N TRP A 257 2.70 -4.45 14.64
CA TRP A 257 2.85 -3.06 14.22
C TRP A 257 3.25 -2.19 15.40
N ARG A 258 4.24 -1.31 15.22
CA ARG A 258 4.69 -0.34 16.23
C ARG A 258 3.79 0.87 16.34
N SER A 259 2.94 1.09 15.34
CA SER A 259 2.02 2.21 15.29
C SER A 259 0.74 1.81 14.60
N GLU A 260 -0.29 2.64 14.73
CA GLU A 260 -1.52 2.43 13.98
C GLU A 260 -1.24 2.33 12.47
N VAL A 261 -1.87 1.35 11.83
CA VAL A 261 -1.74 1.12 10.38
C VAL A 261 -2.49 2.22 9.63
N ALA A 262 -1.80 3.33 9.35
CA ALA A 262 -2.24 4.45 8.51
C ALA A 262 -3.66 5.05 8.77
N THR A 263 -4.25 4.91 9.97
CA THR A 263 -5.61 5.38 10.29
C THR A 263 -5.78 6.89 10.06
N LYS A 264 -4.88 7.72 10.59
CA LYS A 264 -4.94 9.20 10.42
C LYS A 264 -4.84 9.65 8.96
N ALA A 265 -4.15 8.88 8.12
CA ALA A 265 -4.07 9.17 6.69
C ALA A 265 -5.42 8.89 6.01
N LEU A 266 -6.06 7.76 6.33
CA LEU A 266 -7.41 7.45 5.87
C LEU A 266 -8.44 8.49 6.32
N THR A 267 -8.42 8.90 7.60
CA THR A 267 -9.33 9.94 8.12
C THR A 267 -9.18 11.26 7.35
N ARG A 268 -7.94 11.72 7.08
CA ARG A 268 -7.68 12.95 6.31
C ARG A 268 -8.01 12.83 4.82
N LEU A 269 -7.90 11.62 4.25
CA LEU A 269 -8.29 11.35 2.86
C LEU A 269 -9.80 11.43 2.66
N LEU A 270 -10.57 11.27 3.73
CA LEU A 270 -12.02 11.35 3.76
C LEU A 270 -12.55 12.73 4.16
N SER A 271 -11.79 13.48 4.96
CA SER A 271 -12.16 14.82 5.43
C SER A 271 -11.97 15.92 4.38
N THR A 272 -11.87 15.58 3.08
CA THR A 272 -11.74 16.58 2.00
C THR A 272 -12.94 17.52 1.87
N GLU A 273 -14.03 17.30 2.60
CA GLU A 273 -15.07 18.31 2.80
C GLU A 273 -14.63 19.46 3.74
N GLU A 274 -13.78 19.22 4.74
CA GLU A 274 -13.26 20.27 5.64
C GLU A 274 -12.12 21.10 5.03
N SER A 275 -11.46 20.59 3.97
CA SER A 275 -10.41 21.36 3.27
C SER A 275 -10.92 22.64 2.58
N LEU A 276 -12.23 22.77 2.37
CA LEU A 276 -12.86 24.03 1.93
C LEU A 276 -12.90 25.10 3.05
N VAL A 277 -12.98 24.68 4.31
CA VAL A 277 -13.00 25.60 5.46
C VAL A 277 -11.60 26.11 5.77
N VAL A 278 -10.60 25.21 5.78
CA VAL A 278 -9.19 25.58 5.99
C VAL A 278 -8.63 26.37 4.80
N GLY A 279 -9.04 26.03 3.56
CA GLY A 279 -8.67 26.79 2.36
C GLY A 279 -9.21 28.23 2.37
N ARG A 280 -10.44 28.43 2.85
CA ARG A 280 -11.00 29.79 3.06
C ARG A 280 -10.26 30.55 4.16
N MET A 281 -9.81 29.86 5.21
CA MET A 281 -9.04 30.48 6.29
C MET A 281 -7.64 30.92 5.86
N ILE A 282 -6.98 30.16 4.97
CA ILE A 282 -5.66 30.49 4.42
C ILE A 282 -5.77 31.64 3.40
N CYS A 283 -6.78 31.66 2.52
CA CYS A 283 -7.03 32.81 1.64
C CYS A 283 -7.34 34.09 2.43
N PHE A 284 -8.03 33.99 3.57
CA PHE A 284 -8.33 35.14 4.42
C PHE A 284 -7.06 35.72 5.08
N LEU A 285 -6.14 34.85 5.51
CA LEU A 285 -4.85 35.27 6.08
C LEU A 285 -3.92 35.89 5.03
N GLN A 286 -3.93 35.41 3.78
CA GLN A 286 -3.13 35.99 2.69
C GLN A 286 -3.67 37.35 2.21
N TYR A 287 -4.99 37.58 2.28
CA TYR A 287 -5.58 38.89 1.93
C TYR A 287 -5.20 39.99 2.94
N SER A 288 -5.07 39.66 4.23
CA SER A 288 -4.65 40.63 5.27
C SER A 288 -3.17 41.01 5.23
N THR A 289 -2.30 40.22 4.60
CA THR A 289 -0.86 40.51 4.53
C THR A 289 -0.45 41.43 3.37
N HIS A 290 -1.39 41.84 2.51
CA HIS A 290 -1.08 42.64 1.31
C HIS A 290 -1.77 44.00 1.24
N HIS A 291 -2.60 44.36 2.23
CA HIS A 291 -3.17 45.70 2.35
C HIS A 291 -2.79 46.35 3.68
N ASP A 292 -1.81 47.25 3.60
CA ASP A 292 -1.18 47.96 4.71
C ASP A 292 -2.02 49.17 5.19
N THR A 293 -3.26 48.91 5.61
CA THR A 293 -3.97 49.85 6.50
C THR A 293 -4.65 49.07 7.63
N GLY A 294 -4.09 49.19 8.84
CA GLY A 294 -4.51 48.42 10.02
C GLY A 294 -5.99 48.57 10.41
N ASP A 295 -6.71 49.54 9.87
CA ASP A 295 -8.13 49.76 10.15
C ASP A 295 -9.08 48.88 9.31
N GLU A 296 -8.69 48.49 8.09
CA GLU A 296 -9.51 47.58 7.27
C GLU A 296 -9.41 46.14 7.76
N ALA A 297 -8.21 45.70 8.16
CA ALA A 297 -8.00 44.41 8.80
C ALA A 297 -8.79 44.31 10.13
N ARG A 298 -8.82 45.37 10.95
CA ARG A 298 -9.62 45.41 12.20
C ARG A 298 -11.13 45.38 11.93
N ARG A 299 -11.61 46.04 10.88
CA ARG A 299 -13.02 45.98 10.45
C ARG A 299 -13.43 44.61 9.90
N ALA A 300 -12.55 43.96 9.14
CA ALA A 300 -12.75 42.61 8.62
C ALA A 300 -12.78 41.55 9.73
N ILE A 301 -11.87 41.64 10.71
CA ILE A 301 -11.86 40.76 11.90
C ILE A 301 -13.13 40.96 12.73
N LYS A 302 -13.63 42.20 12.89
CA LYS A 302 -14.91 42.46 13.57
C LYS A 302 -16.12 41.90 12.81
N ARG A 303 -16.13 41.93 11.47
CA ARG A 303 -17.19 41.32 10.65
C ARG A 303 -17.14 39.79 10.71
N PHE A 304 -15.95 39.20 10.66
CA PHE A 304 -15.75 37.76 10.80
C PHE A 304 -16.19 37.26 12.18
N ARG A 305 -15.79 37.94 13.28
CA ARG A 305 -16.26 37.61 14.64
C ARG A 305 -17.78 37.76 14.80
N ARG A 306 -18.42 38.74 14.14
CA ARG A 306 -19.88 38.89 14.17
C ARG A 306 -20.61 37.78 13.40
N GLY A 307 -20.09 37.35 12.25
CA GLY A 307 -20.65 36.22 11.49
C GLY A 307 -20.37 34.86 12.12
N HIS A 308 -19.24 34.72 12.84
CA HIS A 308 -18.91 33.49 13.56
C HIS A 308 -19.74 33.35 14.84
N ASN A 309 -19.96 34.43 15.58
CA ASN A 309 -20.82 34.41 16.77
C ASN A 309 -22.30 34.21 16.42
N SER A 310 -22.80 34.71 15.28
CA SER A 310 -24.18 34.40 14.85
C SER A 310 -24.37 32.94 14.45
N ALA A 311 -23.31 32.26 14.01
CA ALA A 311 -23.32 30.84 13.69
C ALA A 311 -23.10 29.92 14.91
N ILE A 312 -22.47 30.45 15.97
CA ILE A 312 -22.26 29.75 17.25
C ILE A 312 -23.48 29.93 18.17
N ASP A 313 -24.20 31.05 18.09
CA ASP A 313 -25.46 31.26 18.84
C ASP A 313 -26.62 30.37 18.31
N GLU A 314 -26.53 29.81 17.09
CA GLU A 314 -27.44 28.77 16.57
C GLU A 314 -27.03 27.34 16.98
N ALA A 315 -25.87 27.16 17.61
CA ALA A 315 -25.33 25.86 17.99
C ALA A 315 -24.81 25.88 19.42
N GLY A 316 -25.74 25.95 20.39
CA GLY A 316 -25.61 25.34 21.72
C GLY A 316 -24.45 25.80 22.59
N SER A 317 -24.78 26.59 23.61
CA SER A 317 -23.96 26.84 24.79
C SER A 317 -23.42 25.55 25.40
N ASP A 318 -22.12 25.51 25.71
CA ASP A 318 -21.68 25.17 27.06
C ASP A 318 -20.22 25.56 27.31
N THR A 319 -20.03 26.03 28.53
CA THR A 319 -18.88 26.66 29.17
C THR A 319 -17.59 25.82 29.15
N LEU A 320 -16.41 26.46 29.06
CA LEU A 320 -15.42 26.51 30.15
C LEU A 320 -14.11 27.22 29.74
N SER A 321 -13.67 28.07 30.67
CA SER A 321 -12.41 28.79 30.82
C SER A 321 -11.19 27.85 30.96
N ASP A 322 -10.03 28.20 30.42
CA ASP A 322 -9.02 29.05 31.09
C ASP A 322 -7.68 29.02 30.33
N GLU A 323 -7.02 30.18 30.30
CA GLU A 323 -5.69 30.40 29.73
C GLU A 323 -4.59 29.92 30.70
N SER A 324 -3.54 29.27 30.19
CA SER A 324 -2.21 29.38 30.79
C SER A 324 -1.10 29.34 29.74
N THR A 325 -0.29 30.38 29.75
CA THR A 325 0.86 30.60 28.86
C THR A 325 2.13 30.15 29.58
N ALA A 326 2.85 29.17 29.01
CA ALA A 326 4.18 28.79 29.46
C ALA A 326 5.21 29.07 28.36
N LYS A 327 6.14 29.99 28.66
CA LYS A 327 7.36 30.25 27.88
C LYS A 327 8.36 29.11 28.11
N VAL A 328 9.04 28.67 27.05
CA VAL A 328 10.13 27.67 27.11
C VAL A 328 11.39 28.30 26.54
N ASP A 329 12.43 28.41 27.38
CA ASP A 329 13.78 28.81 27.02
C ASP A 329 14.62 27.57 26.62
N TRP A 330 15.54 27.76 25.66
CA TRP A 330 16.41 26.73 25.09
C TRP A 330 17.88 26.99 25.51
N PRO A 331 18.62 25.99 26.02
CA PRO A 331 20.07 26.12 26.18
C PRO A 331 20.84 25.40 25.06
N THR A 332 21.81 26.12 24.50
CA THR A 332 22.75 25.71 23.45
C THR A 332 23.98 24.96 23.98
N ASN A 333 24.49 24.09 23.12
CA ASN A 333 25.89 23.66 22.91
C ASN A 333 26.51 22.43 23.63
N ALA A 334 27.49 21.88 22.86
CA ALA A 334 28.49 20.83 23.10
C ALA A 334 28.02 19.41 22.74
N GLY A 335 28.62 18.64 21.82
CA GLY A 335 29.97 18.67 21.25
C GLY A 335 30.70 17.39 21.64
N THR A 336 30.74 16.36 20.79
CA THR A 336 31.68 15.23 20.96
C THR A 336 31.93 14.49 19.63
N GLN A 337 33.21 14.14 19.43
CA GLN A 337 33.82 13.54 18.25
C GLN A 337 33.62 12.01 18.17
N VAL A 338 33.54 11.56 16.90
CA VAL A 338 34.10 10.36 16.23
C VAL A 338 34.65 9.20 17.07
N SER A 339 34.19 7.98 16.76
CA SER A 339 35.08 6.81 16.63
C SER A 339 34.57 5.87 15.53
N GLU A 340 35.46 5.55 14.58
CA GLU A 340 35.26 4.59 13.50
C GLU A 340 35.40 3.16 14.06
N LEU A 341 34.46 2.28 13.69
CA LEU A 341 34.58 0.84 13.85
C LEU A 341 34.37 0.20 12.48
N SER A 342 35.49 -0.22 11.89
CA SER A 342 35.61 -1.05 10.70
C SER A 342 35.11 -2.47 11.01
N TYR A 343 34.18 -2.97 10.20
CA TYR A 343 33.83 -4.39 10.14
C TYR A 343 33.94 -4.87 8.70
N ASP A 344 34.92 -5.75 8.49
CA ASP A 344 35.06 -6.57 7.28
C ASP A 344 33.87 -7.53 7.18
N ILE A 345 33.11 -7.44 6.09
CA ILE A 345 32.07 -8.39 5.73
C ILE A 345 32.54 -9.17 4.50
N CYS A 346 32.90 -10.43 4.72
CA CYS A 346 33.03 -11.45 3.69
C CYS A 346 31.66 -11.67 3.02
N VAL A 347 31.60 -11.49 1.70
CA VAL A 347 30.44 -11.81 0.86
C VAL A 347 30.67 -13.19 0.21
N PRO A 348 29.81 -14.19 0.40
CA PRO A 348 29.75 -15.32 -0.51
C PRO A 348 28.92 -14.96 -1.75
N VAL A 349 29.54 -15.18 -2.90
CA VAL A 349 28.98 -15.06 -4.24
C VAL A 349 27.80 -16.01 -4.42
N ILE A 350 26.69 -15.52 -5.01
CA ILE A 350 25.63 -16.34 -5.61
C ILE A 350 25.81 -16.32 -7.12
#